data_AF-A0A1G6GVH0-F1
#
_entry.id   AF-A0A1G6GVH0-F1
#
_cell.length_a   1.000
_cell.length_b   1.000
_cell.length_c   1.000
_cell.angle_alpha   90.00
_cell.angle_beta   90.00
_cell.angle_gamma   90.00
#
_symmetry.space_group_name_H-M   'P 1'
#
loop_
_entity.id
_entity.type
_entity.pdbx_description
1 polymer ?
#
loop_
_entity_poly.entity_id
_entity_poly.type
_entity_poly.pdbx_seq_one_letter_code
_entity_poly.pdbx_strand_id
1 'polypeptide(L)'
;MLDEINLDGSMTKGSKQRHAYLANQKVADAIRDYLDERRTADGIAFNYDAPLFRSQKGGQFSPNTLQQLFHRMYAKARMHGASSHSGRRTFATTLIEKGVDIKAVSTLMGHASIAMTARYVEDNPVRLKQISADVL
;
A
#
# COMPACT_ATOMS: atom_id res chain seq x y z
N MET A 1 9.01 -10.35 15.11
CA MET A 1 9.22 -9.51 13.91
C MET A 1 7.84 -9.07 13.45
N LEU A 2 7.64 -7.81 13.04
CA LEU A 2 6.35 -7.39 12.48
C LEU A 2 6.35 -7.82 11.01
N ASP A 3 5.83 -9.02 10.74
CA ASP A 3 5.86 -9.63 9.41
C ASP A 3 4.59 -9.29 8.62
N GLU A 4 3.54 -8.86 9.31
CA GLU A 4 2.26 -8.46 8.74
C GLU A 4 1.55 -7.39 9.58
N ILE A 5 0.66 -6.65 8.92
CA ILE A 5 -0.32 -5.75 9.53
C ILE A 5 -1.70 -6.31 9.26
N ASN A 6 -2.47 -6.48 10.33
CA ASN A 6 -3.85 -6.95 10.28
C ASN A 6 -4.81 -5.77 10.37
N LEU A 7 -5.62 -5.59 9.32
CA LEU A 7 -6.67 -4.57 9.27
C LEU A 7 -8.02 -5.25 9.49
N ASP A 8 -8.70 -4.87 10.56
CA ASP A 8 -10.02 -5.36 10.90
C ASP A 8 -11.10 -4.91 9.88
N GLY A 9 -12.25 -5.58 9.87
CA GLY A 9 -13.42 -5.18 9.10
C GLY A 9 -13.81 -3.72 9.33
N SER A 10 -13.76 -3.22 10.56
CA SER A 10 -14.07 -1.81 10.89
C SER A 10 -13.18 -0.79 10.16
N MET A 11 -11.97 -1.18 9.75
CA MET A 11 -10.99 -0.30 9.09
C MET A 11 -11.06 -0.37 7.56
N THR A 12 -11.86 -1.28 7.00
CA THR A 12 -11.79 -1.64 5.58
C THR A 12 -13.14 -1.43 4.89
N LYS A 13 -13.08 -1.10 3.59
CA LYS A 13 -14.30 -1.00 2.78
C LYS A 13 -14.97 -2.37 2.67
N GLY A 14 -16.25 -2.42 3.05
CA GLY A 14 -17.07 -3.63 2.98
C GLY A 14 -16.88 -4.58 4.16
N SER A 15 -16.28 -4.11 5.26
CA SER A 15 -16.14 -4.87 6.50
C SER A 15 -15.43 -6.21 6.35
N LYS A 16 -14.36 -6.23 5.53
CA LYS A 16 -13.61 -7.45 5.25
C LYS A 16 -12.19 -7.30 5.74
N GLN A 17 -11.77 -8.19 6.63
CA GLN A 17 -10.40 -8.25 7.12
C GLN A 17 -9.38 -8.29 5.97
N ARG A 18 -8.26 -7.61 6.16
CA ARG A 18 -7.15 -7.56 5.20
C ARG A 18 -5.83 -7.78 5.93
N HIS A 19 -4.93 -8.49 5.28
CA HIS A 19 -3.56 -8.68 5.71
C HIS A 19 -2.65 -7.92 4.76
N ALA A 20 -1.71 -7.15 5.31
CA ALA A 20 -0.66 -6.49 4.56
C ALA A 20 0.70 -7.00 5.05
N TYR A 21 1.39 -7.77 4.22
CA TYR A 21 2.70 -8.32 4.56
C TYR A 21 3.78 -7.24 4.53
N LEU A 22 4.57 -7.13 5.61
CA LEU A 22 5.70 -6.22 5.73
C LEU A 22 6.99 -6.87 5.22
N ALA A 23 6.96 -7.35 3.98
CA ALA A 23 8.09 -8.06 3.37
C ALA A 23 9.33 -7.18 3.13
N ASN A 24 9.18 -5.85 3.11
CA ASN A 24 10.29 -4.94 2.94
C ASN A 24 10.83 -4.49 4.29
N GLN A 25 12.03 -4.97 4.63
CA GLN A 25 12.68 -4.66 5.91
C GLN A 25 12.83 -3.15 6.16
N LYS A 26 13.15 -2.35 5.14
CA LYS A 26 13.28 -0.89 5.29
C LYS A 26 11.97 -0.23 5.71
N VAL A 27 10.84 -0.75 5.23
CA VAL A 27 9.51 -0.26 5.64
C VAL A 27 9.22 -0.68 7.07
N ALA A 28 9.52 -1.92 7.42
CA ALA A 28 9.31 -2.42 8.78
C ALA A 28 10.17 -1.65 9.79
N ASP A 29 11.43 -1.36 9.47
CA ASP A 29 12.33 -0.55 10.29
C ASP A 29 11.81 0.88 10.43
N ALA A 30 11.42 1.54 9.33
CA ALA A 30 10.87 2.90 9.38
C ALA A 30 9.59 3.01 10.22
N ILE A 31 8.74 1.98 10.24
CA ILE A 31 7.56 1.93 11.11
C ILE A 31 7.97 1.80 12.58
N ARG A 32 8.99 0.98 12.88
CA ARG A 32 9.52 0.82 14.26
C ARG A 32 10.14 2.11 14.76
N ASP A 33 11.00 2.74 13.96
CA ASP A 33 11.63 4.02 14.30
C ASP A 33 10.57 5.09 14.58
N TYR A 34 9.55 5.18 13.73
CA TYR A 34 8.43 6.09 13.94
C TYR A 34 7.65 5.81 15.24
N LEU A 35 7.43 4.54 15.59
CA LEU A 35 6.77 4.15 16.83
C LEU A 35 7.63 4.48 18.07
N ASP A 36 8.95 4.32 17.98
CA ASP A 36 9.88 4.65 19.06
C ASP A 36 9.98 6.16 19.29
N GLU A 37 10.05 6.95 18.20
CA GLU A 37 9.93 8.41 18.25
C GLU A 37 8.62 8.83 18.91
N ARG A 38 7.51 8.21 18.49
CA ARG A 38 6.19 8.48 19.09
C ARG A 38 6.11 8.09 20.55
N ARG A 39 6.65 6.94 20.95
CA ARG A 39 6.68 6.51 22.36
C ARG A 39 7.43 7.50 23.22
N THR A 40 8.54 8.01 22.71
CA THR A 40 9.36 9.01 23.40
C THR A 40 8.61 10.35 23.50
N ALA A 41 7.98 10.80 22.42
CA ALA A 41 7.27 12.09 22.38
C ALA A 41 5.96 12.08 23.18
N ASP A 42 5.16 11.01 23.10
CA ASP A 42 3.87 10.87 23.79
C ASP A 42 4.06 10.51 25.28
N GLY A 43 5.18 9.86 25.65
CA GLY A 43 5.49 9.48 27.03
C GLY A 43 4.38 8.63 27.66
N ILE A 44 3.88 9.06 28.82
CA ILE A 44 2.77 8.39 29.52
C ILE A 44 1.45 8.39 28.75
N ALA A 45 1.28 9.29 27.78
CA ALA A 45 0.09 9.39 26.94
C ALA A 45 0.17 8.50 25.68
N PHE A 46 1.26 7.72 25.52
CA PHE A 46 1.39 6.78 24.42
C PHE A 46 0.32 5.68 24.53
N ASN A 47 -0.42 5.47 23.45
CA ASN A 47 -1.51 4.50 23.38
C ASN A 47 -1.41 3.70 22.09
N TYR A 48 -1.37 2.37 22.21
CA TYR A 48 -1.32 1.44 21.08
C TYR A 48 -2.62 1.40 20.25
N ASP A 49 -3.76 1.77 20.86
CA ASP A 49 -5.05 1.86 20.18
C ASP A 49 -5.25 3.19 19.45
N ALA A 50 -4.33 4.15 19.62
CA ALA A 50 -4.37 5.39 18.87
C ALA A 50 -4.03 5.14 17.39
N PRO A 51 -4.52 5.98 16.46
CA PRO A 51 -4.16 5.88 15.05
C PRO A 51 -2.64 5.83 14.87
N LEU A 52 -2.16 4.86 14.08
CA LEU A 52 -0.73 4.68 13.82
C LEU A 52 -0.11 5.99 13.34
N PHE A 53 -0.65 6.54 12.25
CA PHE A 53 -0.28 7.87 11.75
C PHE A 53 -1.26 8.92 12.24
N ARG A 54 -0.74 9.89 13.00
CA ARG A 54 -1.51 11.03 13.50
C ARG A 54 -1.50 12.18 12.50
N SER A 55 -2.67 12.76 12.28
CA SER A 55 -2.80 14.05 11.60
C SER A 55 -2.22 15.17 12.47
N GLN A 56 -2.03 16.36 11.89
CA GLN A 56 -1.60 17.55 12.63
C GLN A 56 -2.55 17.94 13.78
N LYS A 57 -3.80 17.46 13.77
CA LYS A 57 -4.78 17.67 14.84
C LYS A 57 -4.75 16.59 15.92
N GLY A 58 -3.78 15.67 15.90
CA GLY A 58 -3.61 14.59 16.87
C GLY A 58 -4.47 13.34 16.63
N GLY A 59 -5.58 13.46 15.89
CA GLY A 59 -6.44 12.33 15.52
C GLY A 59 -6.07 11.66 14.20
N GLN A 60 -6.88 10.70 13.75
CA GLN A 60 -6.69 9.99 12.48
C GLN A 60 -6.75 10.92 11.25
N PHE A 61 -6.08 10.53 10.18
CA PHE A 61 -6.27 11.20 8.89
C PHE A 61 -7.67 10.95 8.33
N SER A 62 -8.27 11.99 7.74
CA SER A 62 -9.37 11.76 6.79
C SER A 62 -8.81 11.31 5.44
N PRO A 63 -9.58 10.57 4.62
CA PRO A 63 -9.13 10.14 3.30
C PRO A 63 -8.62 11.30 2.43
N ASN A 64 -9.30 12.45 2.45
CA ASN A 64 -8.91 13.64 1.70
C ASN A 64 -7.56 14.21 2.20
N THR A 65 -7.39 14.35 3.52
CA THR A 65 -6.13 14.89 4.07
C THR A 65 -4.94 13.98 3.78
N LEU A 66 -5.14 12.66 3.81
CA LEU A 66 -4.11 11.69 3.45
C LEU A 66 -3.78 11.76 1.95
N GLN A 67 -4.79 11.87 1.09
CA GLN A 67 -4.59 12.06 -0.35
C GLN A 67 -3.78 13.33 -0.66
N GLN A 68 -4.09 14.44 0.01
CA GLN A 68 -3.33 15.68 -0.14
C GLN A 68 -1.90 15.57 0.39
N LEU A 69 -1.66 14.78 1.44
CA LEU A 69 -0.30 14.49 1.92
C LEU A 69 0.50 13.74 0.85
N PHE A 70 -0.06 12.66 0.30
CA PHE A 70 0.58 11.93 -0.80
C PHE A 70 0.86 12.83 -2.00
N HIS A 71 -0.11 13.64 -2.42
CA HIS A 71 0.08 14.57 -3.53
C HIS A 71 1.25 15.53 -3.29
N ARG A 72 1.36 16.10 -2.09
CA ARG A 72 2.49 16.97 -1.70
C ARG A 72 3.82 16.21 -1.68
N MET A 73 3.84 14.97 -1.18
CA MET A 73 5.05 14.14 -1.19
C MET A 73 5.53 13.85 -2.61
N TYR A 74 4.63 13.45 -3.50
CA TYR A 74 4.97 13.20 -4.90
C TYR A 74 5.42 14.47 -5.63
N ALA A 75 4.78 15.61 -5.38
CA ALA A 75 5.20 16.89 -5.95
C ALA A 75 6.64 17.26 -5.51
N LYS A 76 6.97 17.09 -4.23
CA LYS A 76 8.34 17.29 -3.70
C LYS A 76 9.35 16.34 -4.35
N ALA A 77 8.93 15.11 -4.64
CA ALA A 77 9.74 14.13 -5.37
C ALA A 77 9.77 14.36 -6.90
N ARG A 78 9.16 15.45 -7.40
CA ARG A 78 9.04 15.79 -8.84
C ARG A 78 8.33 14.70 -9.66
N MET A 79 7.43 13.95 -9.04
CA MET A 79 6.59 12.95 -9.69
C MET A 79 5.28 13.59 -10.15
N HIS A 80 5.28 14.14 -11.36
CA HIS A 80 4.09 14.77 -11.95
C HIS A 80 3.01 13.72 -12.27
N GLY A 81 1.74 14.09 -12.06
CA GLY A 81 0.58 13.21 -12.31
C GLY A 81 0.38 12.07 -11.30
N ALA A 82 1.25 11.93 -10.30
CA ALA A 82 1.09 10.92 -9.26
C ALA A 82 0.00 11.29 -8.24
N SER A 83 -0.73 10.27 -7.78
CA SER A 83 -1.78 10.39 -6.77
C SER A 83 -1.59 9.35 -5.67
N SER A 84 -2.43 9.39 -4.63
CA SER A 84 -2.43 8.38 -3.56
C SER A 84 -2.57 6.94 -4.07
N HIS A 85 -3.14 6.74 -5.27
CA HIS A 85 -3.25 5.41 -5.88
C HIS A 85 -2.03 4.99 -6.70
N SER A 86 -1.11 5.89 -7.03
CA SER A 86 0.02 5.58 -7.92
C SER A 86 0.87 4.43 -7.39
N GLY A 87 1.29 4.46 -6.11
CA GLY A 87 2.06 3.36 -5.52
C GLY A 87 1.34 2.00 -5.59
N ARG A 88 0.02 1.98 -5.37
CA ARG A 88 -0.80 0.76 -5.49
C ARG A 88 -0.87 0.25 -6.93
N ARG A 89 -0.95 1.14 -7.91
CA ARG A 89 -0.93 0.76 -9.34
C ARG A 89 0.42 0.19 -9.72
N THR A 90 1.50 0.86 -9.35
CA THR A 90 2.87 0.36 -9.57
C THR A 90 3.06 -1.01 -8.95
N PHE A 91 2.62 -1.22 -7.70
CA PHE A 91 2.67 -2.54 -7.06
C PHE A 91 1.95 -3.62 -7.87
N ALA A 92 0.73 -3.35 -8.33
CA ALA A 92 -0.04 -4.31 -9.13
C ALA A 92 0.64 -4.63 -10.47
N THR A 93 0.99 -3.59 -11.23
CA THR A 93 1.62 -3.72 -12.54
C THR A 93 2.95 -4.45 -12.44
N THR A 94 3.82 -4.11 -11.48
CA THR A 94 5.10 -4.79 -11.30
C THR A 94 4.96 -6.27 -10.96
N LEU A 95 3.97 -6.66 -10.15
CA LEU A 95 3.72 -8.09 -9.87
C LEU A 95 3.26 -8.84 -11.13
N ILE A 96 2.36 -8.24 -11.89
CA ILE A 96 1.85 -8.81 -13.15
C ILE A 96 2.98 -8.95 -14.19
N GLU A 97 3.84 -7.94 -14.32
CA GLU A 97 5.01 -7.94 -15.20
C GLU A 97 6.03 -9.02 -14.80
N LYS A 98 6.16 -9.31 -13.51
CA LYS A 98 6.98 -10.42 -13.00
C LYS A 98 6.32 -11.80 -13.14
N GLY A 99 5.18 -11.88 -13.83
CA GLY A 99 4.48 -13.14 -14.07
C GLY A 99 3.69 -13.68 -12.88
N VAL A 100 3.48 -12.89 -11.83
CA VAL A 100 2.66 -13.32 -10.69
C VAL A 100 1.21 -13.51 -11.14
N ASP A 101 0.62 -14.62 -10.70
CA ASP A 101 -0.77 -14.96 -10.99
C ASP A 101 -1.75 -13.82 -10.61
N ILE A 102 -2.68 -13.52 -11.52
CA ILE A 102 -3.61 -12.40 -11.37
C ILE A 102 -4.55 -12.57 -10.17
N LYS A 103 -4.89 -13.82 -9.80
CA LYS A 103 -5.72 -14.09 -8.63
C LYS A 103 -4.93 -13.78 -7.36
N ALA A 104 -3.66 -14.16 -7.29
CA ALA A 104 -2.76 -13.78 -6.19
C ALA A 104 -2.60 -12.25 -6.08
N VAL A 105 -2.36 -11.54 -7.19
CA VAL A 105 -2.30 -10.07 -7.20
C VAL A 105 -3.61 -9.46 -6.72
N SER A 106 -4.76 -9.96 -7.18
CA SER A 106 -6.08 -9.50 -6.75
C SER A 106 -6.30 -9.65 -5.23
N THR A 107 -5.81 -10.75 -4.65
CA THR A 107 -5.86 -11.02 -3.21
C THR A 107 -4.99 -10.03 -2.44
N LEU A 108 -3.73 -9.82 -2.87
CA LEU A 108 -2.82 -8.85 -2.26
C LEU A 108 -3.34 -7.41 -2.33
N MET A 109 -4.02 -7.04 -3.41
CA MET A 109 -4.68 -5.74 -3.52
C MET A 109 -5.97 -5.66 -2.69
N GLY A 110 -6.55 -6.79 -2.29
CA GLY A 110 -7.85 -6.83 -1.60
C GLY A 110 -9.02 -6.39 -2.48
N HIS A 111 -8.96 -6.65 -3.79
CA HIS A 111 -10.06 -6.36 -4.72
C HIS A 111 -11.22 -7.34 -4.55
N ALA A 112 -12.45 -6.82 -4.68
CA ALA A 112 -13.66 -7.63 -4.57
C ALA A 112 -13.88 -8.55 -5.79
N SER A 113 -13.32 -8.21 -6.95
CA SER A 113 -13.36 -9.02 -8.16
C SER A 113 -12.04 -8.94 -8.92
N ILE A 114 -11.72 -10.03 -9.64
CA ILE A 114 -10.53 -10.13 -10.48
C ILE A 114 -10.56 -9.08 -11.61
N ALA A 115 -11.76 -8.74 -12.12
CA ALA A 115 -11.94 -7.72 -13.15
C ALA A 115 -11.35 -6.35 -12.75
N MET A 116 -11.34 -6.01 -11.45
CA MET A 116 -10.69 -4.77 -10.98
C MET A 116 -9.18 -4.80 -11.17
N THR A 117 -8.56 -5.97 -11.02
CA THR A 117 -7.13 -6.23 -11.19
C THR A 117 -6.75 -6.38 -12.67
N ALA A 118 -7.65 -6.92 -13.49
CA ALA A 118 -7.44 -7.10 -14.92
C ALA A 118 -7.17 -5.78 -15.68
N ARG A 119 -7.63 -4.63 -15.16
CA ARG A 119 -7.26 -3.31 -15.68
C ARG A 119 -5.74 -3.01 -15.65
N TYR A 120 -4.96 -3.76 -14.89
CA TYR A 120 -3.49 -3.63 -14.85
C TYR A 120 -2.77 -4.65 -15.76
N VAL A 121 -3.53 -5.53 -16.40
CA VAL A 121 -3.01 -6.60 -17.27
C VAL A 121 -2.96 -6.19 -18.74
N GLU A 122 -3.74 -5.17 -19.13
CA GLU A 122 -3.93 -4.72 -20.52
C GLU A 122 -2.62 -4.68 -21.32
N ASP A 123 -2.64 -5.31 -22.49
CA ASP A 123 -1.78 -5.25 -23.68
C ASP A 123 -0.37 -4.66 -23.50
N ASN A 124 0.32 -4.99 -22.41
CA ASN A 124 1.68 -4.54 -22.20
C ASN A 124 2.58 -5.27 -23.22
N PRO A 125 3.09 -4.58 -24.27
CA PRO A 125 3.79 -5.25 -25.36
C PRO A 125 5.09 -5.90 -24.87
N VAL A 126 5.68 -5.38 -23.79
CA VAL A 126 6.86 -5.96 -23.14
C VAL A 126 6.52 -7.34 -22.55
N ARG A 127 5.39 -7.43 -21.85
CA ARG A 127 4.92 -8.68 -21.24
C ARG A 127 4.52 -9.71 -22.30
N LEU A 128 3.79 -9.27 -23.34
CA LEU A 128 3.40 -10.15 -24.45
C LEU A 128 4.65 -10.69 -25.18
N LYS A 129 5.66 -9.85 -25.39
CA LYS A 129 6.94 -10.26 -25.97
C LYS A 129 7.67 -11.29 -25.11
N GLN A 130 7.74 -11.09 -23.78
CA GLN A 130 8.35 -12.06 -22.87
C GLN A 130 7.64 -13.41 -22.90
N ILE A 131 6.31 -13.42 -22.75
CA ILE A 131 5.52 -14.65 -22.81
C ILE A 131 5.74 -15.39 -24.13
N SER A 132 5.78 -14.68 -25.27
CA SER A 132 6.05 -15.31 -26.57
C SER A 132 7.47 -15.85 -26.73
N ALA A 133 8.45 -15.27 -26.03
CA ALA A 133 9.84 -15.70 -26.11
C ALA A 133 10.10 -16.97 -25.28
N ASP A 134 9.39 -17.16 -24.17
CA ASP A 134 9.56 -18.33 -23.28
C ASP A 134 8.94 -19.63 -23.86
N VAL A 135 8.18 -19.54 -24.95
CA VAL A 135 7.51 -20.69 -25.61
C VAL A 135 8.33 -21.25 -26.78
N LEU A 136 9.41 -20.56 -27.17
CA LEU A 136 10.33 -20.94 -28.26
C LEU A 136 11.67 -21.44 -27.70
#